data_AF-A0A956AVM0-F1
#
_entry.id   AF-A0A956AVM0-F1
#
_cell.length_a   1.000
_cell.length_b   1.000
_cell.length_c   1.000
_cell.angle_alpha   90.00
_cell.angle_beta   90.00
_cell.angle_gamma   90.00
#
_symmetry.space_group_name_H-M   'P 1'
#
loop_
_entity.id
_entity.type
_entity.pdbx_description
1 polymer ?
#
loop_
_entity_poly.entity_id
_entity_poly.type
_entity_poly.pdbx_seq_one_letter_code
_entity_poly.pdbx_strand_id
1 'polypeptide(L)'
;MRAMISVLGLALLLPLTGLAQEGGGLPPFLAKMKRHDVSVLVQRRSDDTLTPVEAGVEVGISIVAGGAKVRDYWAATGADGQAKFSGIPSNPEVQQALQYKVMVDAGGVRFPFVFSGVPVDGSVVQVEVPEVTTDTASVVLSHDFIEMFPDEEALVVRHQMSLINEGTAAVNLGALEGGGLRLPCPPGAKHPSVHDEHDPLVEAVGTDIWYRGALLPRSQPARISVVYTVPYSHPTFEFAQTLPVPSRVGVVVVPKDRQQGHQADFPLTIETQGGLGSVSETETDKGSRFQVLRAEGVTLKAGEPLKFRVSGLPAPSMTPLYLLLVAIIGVIAWVALGFRVKPGEHRLSRAHLVIERDRLIRTLARMRKATERGKLSKVRFEKEQEAITARLVSLYRALDRLDQK
;
A
#
# COMPACT_ATOMS: atom_id res chain seq x y z
N MET A 1 15.79 -21.19 -32.94
CA MET A 1 14.36 -21.51 -33.12
C MET A 1 13.67 -20.23 -33.59
N ARG A 2 13.01 -20.28 -34.75
CA ARG A 2 12.69 -19.11 -35.59
C ARG A 2 11.65 -18.17 -34.98
N ALA A 3 11.98 -16.88 -34.90
CA ALA A 3 11.03 -15.80 -34.67
C ALA A 3 10.22 -15.55 -35.95
N MET A 4 8.90 -15.61 -35.82
CA MET A 4 7.94 -15.40 -36.90
C MET A 4 7.48 -13.94 -36.84
N ILE A 5 7.94 -13.12 -37.78
CA ILE A 5 7.54 -11.72 -37.93
C ILE A 5 6.17 -11.72 -38.60
N SER A 6 5.14 -11.37 -37.82
CA SER A 6 3.78 -11.21 -38.31
C SER A 6 3.62 -9.82 -38.92
N VAL A 7 3.27 -9.77 -40.20
CA VAL A 7 2.95 -8.56 -40.96
C VAL A 7 1.56 -8.08 -40.52
N LEU A 8 1.51 -6.97 -39.78
CA LEU A 8 0.26 -6.33 -39.39
C LEU A 8 -0.27 -5.49 -40.56
N GLY A 9 -1.46 -5.86 -41.05
CA GLY A 9 -2.23 -5.06 -41.98
C GLY A 9 -2.73 -3.78 -41.31
N LEU A 10 -2.38 -2.64 -41.90
CA LEU A 10 -2.78 -1.31 -41.49
C LEU A 10 -4.25 -1.06 -41.90
N ALA A 11 -5.20 -1.36 -41.01
CA ALA A 11 -6.58 -0.94 -41.17
C ALA A 11 -6.71 0.53 -40.76
N LEU A 12 -7.30 1.37 -41.63
CA LEU A 12 -7.64 2.77 -41.33
C LEU A 12 -8.60 2.84 -40.13
N LEU A 13 -8.07 3.14 -38.95
CA LEU A 13 -8.83 3.60 -37.79
C LEU A 13 -9.09 5.10 -37.95
N LEU A 14 -10.32 5.46 -38.30
CA LEU A 14 -10.77 6.85 -38.18
C LEU A 14 -10.88 7.21 -36.68
N PRO A 15 -10.27 8.30 -36.21
CA PRO A 15 -10.38 8.72 -34.82
C PRO A 15 -11.79 9.28 -34.54
N LEU A 16 -12.58 8.53 -33.77
CA LEU A 16 -13.86 8.98 -33.18
C LEU A 16 -13.65 9.77 -31.88
N THR A 17 -12.47 10.37 -31.69
CA THR A 17 -12.15 11.25 -30.57
C THR A 17 -12.73 12.64 -30.80
N GLY A 18 -13.99 12.85 -30.43
CA GLY A 18 -14.62 14.17 -30.51
C GLY A 18 -16.08 14.29 -30.06
N LEU A 19 -16.71 13.24 -29.53
CA LEU A 19 -18.17 13.22 -29.28
C LEU A 19 -18.58 13.19 -27.80
N ALA A 20 -17.71 13.63 -26.88
CA ALA A 20 -18.12 13.92 -25.51
C ALA A 20 -18.63 15.37 -25.44
N GLN A 21 -19.87 15.59 -25.88
CA GLN A 21 -20.55 16.88 -25.75
C GLN A 21 -21.30 16.89 -24.41
N GLU A 22 -20.91 17.75 -23.47
CA GLU A 22 -21.58 17.94 -22.16
C GLU A 22 -22.97 18.61 -22.26
N GLY A 23 -23.49 18.83 -23.48
CA GLY A 23 -24.88 19.23 -23.69
C GLY A 23 -25.75 17.98 -23.86
N GLY A 24 -26.76 17.79 -23.00
CA GLY A 24 -27.69 16.64 -23.00
C GLY A 24 -28.55 16.44 -24.28
N GLY A 25 -28.12 16.93 -25.43
CA GLY A 25 -28.67 16.59 -26.74
C GLY A 25 -28.17 15.22 -27.21
N LEU A 26 -29.08 14.39 -27.69
CA LEU A 26 -28.72 13.13 -28.33
C LEU A 26 -27.81 13.42 -29.53
N PRO A 27 -26.69 12.69 -29.71
CA PRO A 27 -25.88 12.78 -30.92
C PRO A 27 -26.75 12.76 -32.18
N PRO A 28 -26.48 13.59 -33.21
CA PRO A 28 -27.35 13.74 -34.38
C PRO A 28 -27.70 12.42 -35.09
N PHE A 29 -26.82 11.42 -34.99
CA PHE A 29 -27.05 10.09 -35.55
C PHE A 29 -28.11 9.27 -34.78
N LEU A 30 -28.28 9.50 -33.47
CA LEU A 30 -29.32 8.82 -32.66
C LEU A 30 -30.73 9.27 -33.06
N ALA A 31 -30.90 10.51 -33.52
CA ALA A 31 -32.20 11.05 -33.92
C ALA A 31 -32.80 10.34 -35.14
N LYS A 32 -31.96 9.70 -35.97
CA LYS A 32 -32.38 8.94 -37.16
C LYS A 32 -32.55 7.45 -36.91
N MET A 33 -32.31 6.96 -35.70
CA MET A 33 -32.36 5.54 -35.38
C MET A 33 -33.80 5.02 -35.29
N LYS A 34 -34.01 3.80 -35.76
CA LYS A 34 -35.28 3.09 -35.50
C LYS A 34 -35.33 2.78 -34.00
N ARG A 35 -36.49 2.97 -33.40
CA ARG A 35 -36.74 2.71 -31.98
C ARG A 35 -37.45 1.38 -31.84
N HIS A 36 -37.04 0.60 -30.85
CA HIS A 36 -37.52 -0.76 -30.63
C HIS A 36 -38.07 -0.98 -29.24
N ASP A 37 -39.08 -1.82 -29.16
CA ASP A 37 -39.59 -2.37 -27.92
C ASP A 37 -38.89 -3.70 -27.64
N VAL A 38 -38.16 -3.75 -26.53
CA VAL A 38 -37.31 -4.88 -26.12
C VAL A 38 -37.77 -5.33 -24.75
N SER A 39 -37.87 -6.64 -24.53
CA SER A 39 -38.10 -7.20 -23.20
C SER A 39 -36.85 -7.93 -22.72
N VAL A 40 -36.53 -7.84 -21.44
CA VAL A 40 -35.46 -8.60 -20.80
C VAL A 40 -36.11 -9.56 -19.81
N LEU A 41 -36.03 -10.87 -20.08
CA LEU A 41 -36.45 -11.91 -19.16
C LEU A 41 -35.27 -12.26 -18.26
N VAL A 42 -35.42 -11.99 -16.96
CA VAL A 42 -34.41 -12.26 -15.95
C VAL A 42 -34.78 -13.54 -15.20
N GLN A 43 -33.88 -14.52 -15.22
CA GLN A 43 -34.05 -15.79 -14.52
C GLN A 43 -32.94 -15.98 -13.50
N ARG A 44 -33.29 -16.41 -12.29
CA ARG A 44 -32.34 -16.87 -11.27
C ARG A 44 -31.99 -18.33 -11.54
N ARG A 45 -30.70 -18.65 -11.57
CA ARG A 45 -30.19 -20.03 -11.60
C ARG A 45 -29.86 -20.49 -10.18
N SER A 46 -30.54 -21.53 -9.71
CA SER A 46 -30.24 -22.24 -8.46
C SER A 46 -30.34 -23.75 -8.74
N ASP A 47 -29.28 -24.51 -8.45
CA ASP A 47 -29.19 -25.95 -8.66
C ASP A 47 -29.75 -26.44 -10.02
N ASP A 48 -29.25 -25.86 -11.13
CA ASP A 48 -29.66 -26.10 -12.52
C ASP A 48 -31.12 -25.77 -12.87
N THR A 49 -31.90 -25.26 -11.92
CA THR A 49 -33.27 -24.79 -12.16
C THR A 49 -33.26 -23.29 -12.47
N LEU A 50 -33.98 -22.91 -13.53
CA LEU A 50 -34.20 -21.50 -13.90
C LEU A 50 -35.58 -21.07 -13.43
N THR A 51 -35.62 -20.15 -12.47
CA THR A 51 -36.86 -19.54 -12.00
C THR A 51 -36.88 -18.05 -12.34
N PRO A 52 -38.00 -17.45 -12.76
CA PRO A 52 -38.09 -16.00 -12.89
C PRO A 52 -37.66 -15.31 -11.59
N VAL A 53 -36.93 -14.19 -11.70
CA VAL A 53 -36.63 -13.37 -10.51
C VAL A 53 -37.91 -12.72 -9.96
N GLU A 54 -37.88 -12.30 -8.69
CA GLU A 54 -39.00 -11.58 -8.10
C GLU A 54 -39.33 -10.28 -8.86
N ALA A 55 -40.58 -9.81 -8.72
CA ALA A 55 -41.00 -8.54 -9.28
C ALA A 55 -40.29 -7.37 -8.56
N GLY A 56 -40.00 -6.30 -9.30
CA GLY A 56 -39.35 -5.11 -8.76
C GLY A 56 -37.82 -5.11 -8.85
N VAL A 57 -37.19 -6.15 -9.40
CA VAL A 57 -35.74 -6.16 -9.69
C VAL A 57 -35.45 -5.12 -10.77
N GLU A 58 -34.49 -4.24 -10.50
CA GLU A 58 -34.13 -3.17 -11.43
C GLU A 58 -33.24 -3.72 -12.56
N VAL A 59 -33.63 -3.44 -13.80
CA VAL A 59 -32.93 -3.85 -15.02
C VAL A 59 -32.61 -2.60 -15.84
N GLY A 60 -31.37 -2.49 -16.29
CA GLY A 60 -30.87 -1.42 -17.13
C GLY A 60 -30.43 -1.91 -18.50
N ILE A 61 -30.66 -1.13 -19.56
CA ILE A 61 -30.00 -1.29 -20.86
C ILE A 61 -29.12 -0.06 -21.09
N SER A 62 -27.80 -0.26 -21.10
CA SER A 62 -26.81 0.77 -21.37
C SER A 62 -26.28 0.64 -22.79
N ILE A 63 -26.32 1.74 -23.54
CA ILE A 63 -25.78 1.84 -24.89
C ILE A 63 -24.42 2.52 -24.81
N VAL A 64 -23.39 1.83 -25.29
CA VAL A 64 -22.00 2.27 -25.28
C VAL A 64 -21.50 2.39 -26.72
N ALA A 65 -20.84 3.49 -27.06
CA ALA A 65 -20.25 3.72 -28.38
C ALA A 65 -18.78 4.14 -28.21
N GLY A 66 -17.86 3.43 -28.86
CA GLY A 66 -16.42 3.73 -28.75
C GLY A 66 -15.89 3.70 -27.30
N GLY A 67 -16.49 2.88 -26.43
CA GLY A 67 -16.14 2.79 -25.00
C GLY A 67 -16.81 3.84 -24.11
N ALA A 68 -17.45 4.87 -24.67
CA ALA A 68 -18.16 5.89 -23.92
C ALA A 68 -19.66 5.54 -23.77
N LYS A 69 -20.21 5.79 -22.59
CA LYS A 69 -21.64 5.61 -22.32
C LYS A 69 -22.45 6.69 -23.06
N VAL A 70 -23.40 6.25 -23.86
CA VAL A 70 -24.26 7.13 -24.67
C VAL A 70 -25.59 7.38 -23.96
N ARG A 71 -26.26 6.31 -23.52
CA ARG A 71 -27.58 6.40 -22.89
C ARG A 71 -27.91 5.15 -22.08
N ASP A 72 -28.63 5.34 -20.97
CA ASP A 72 -29.17 4.26 -20.15
C ASP A 72 -30.70 4.30 -20.18
N TYR A 73 -31.31 3.11 -20.12
CA TYR A 73 -32.73 2.90 -19.93
C TYR A 73 -32.91 1.99 -18.73
N TRP A 74 -33.92 2.24 -17.90
CA TRP A 74 -34.19 1.47 -16.69
C TRP A 74 -35.66 1.05 -16.65
N ALA A 75 -35.90 -0.18 -16.21
CA ALA A 75 -37.22 -0.75 -15.98
C ALA A 75 -37.16 -1.77 -14.85
N ALA A 76 -38.27 -1.97 -14.15
CA ALA A 76 -38.39 -3.02 -13.13
C ALA A 76 -39.01 -4.30 -13.71
N THR A 77 -38.64 -5.46 -13.19
CA THR A 77 -39.25 -6.74 -13.56
C THR A 77 -40.71 -6.83 -13.10
N GLY A 78 -41.56 -7.45 -13.93
CA GLY A 78 -42.90 -7.89 -13.55
C GLY A 78 -42.91 -9.21 -12.77
N ALA A 79 -44.11 -9.74 -12.50
CA ALA A 79 -44.30 -11.02 -11.80
C ALA A 79 -43.79 -12.24 -12.59
N ASP A 80 -43.61 -12.07 -13.90
CA ASP A 80 -43.04 -13.05 -14.83
C ASP A 80 -41.51 -12.92 -14.98
N GLY A 81 -40.86 -12.04 -14.21
CA GLY A 81 -39.43 -11.75 -14.30
C GLY A 81 -39.04 -10.94 -15.53
N GLN A 82 -40.00 -10.38 -16.29
CA GLN A 82 -39.72 -9.58 -17.49
C GLN A 82 -39.68 -8.08 -17.19
N ALA A 83 -38.63 -7.40 -17.64
CA ALA A 83 -38.55 -5.95 -17.70
C ALA A 83 -38.76 -5.48 -19.15
N LYS A 84 -39.72 -4.57 -19.37
CA LYS A 84 -40.08 -4.08 -20.71
C LYS A 84 -39.50 -2.69 -20.95
N PHE A 85 -38.78 -2.55 -22.05
CA PHE A 85 -38.15 -1.31 -22.47
C PHE A 85 -38.76 -0.84 -23.78
N SER A 86 -39.22 0.41 -23.80
CA SER A 86 -39.72 1.04 -25.02
C SER A 86 -38.70 2.02 -25.57
N GLY A 87 -38.57 2.06 -26.89
CA GLY A 87 -37.83 3.12 -27.57
C GLY A 87 -36.32 2.95 -27.61
N ILE A 88 -35.81 1.71 -27.50
CA ILE A 88 -34.38 1.41 -27.60
C ILE A 88 -33.90 1.68 -29.03
N PRO A 89 -33.00 2.64 -29.26
CA PRO A 89 -32.56 3.00 -30.60
C PRO A 89 -31.64 1.91 -31.16
N SER A 90 -31.83 1.57 -32.43
CA SER A 90 -30.89 0.77 -33.22
C SER A 90 -30.68 1.40 -34.59
N ASN A 91 -29.49 1.25 -35.15
CA ASN A 91 -29.23 1.59 -36.55
C ASN A 91 -28.23 0.59 -37.14
N PRO A 92 -28.64 -0.20 -38.15
CA PRO A 92 -27.78 -1.20 -38.76
C PRO A 92 -26.49 -0.62 -39.36
N GLU A 93 -26.47 0.66 -39.78
CA GLU A 93 -25.30 1.31 -40.38
C GLU A 93 -24.16 1.55 -39.38
N VAL A 94 -24.49 1.82 -38.11
CA VAL A 94 -23.50 2.11 -37.05
C VAL A 94 -23.51 1.06 -35.94
N GLN A 95 -24.28 -0.01 -36.10
CA GLN A 95 -24.45 -1.04 -35.09
C GLN A 95 -23.14 -1.69 -34.67
N GLN A 96 -22.18 -1.81 -35.60
CA GLN A 96 -20.84 -2.36 -35.30
C GLN A 96 -20.05 -1.48 -34.31
N ALA A 97 -20.40 -0.20 -34.20
CA ALA A 97 -19.80 0.74 -33.25
C ALA A 97 -20.59 0.84 -31.92
N LEU A 98 -21.76 0.21 -31.82
CA LEU A 98 -22.61 0.21 -30.63
C LEU A 98 -22.50 -1.12 -29.89
N GLN A 99 -22.40 -1.03 -28.57
CA GLN A 99 -22.51 -2.16 -27.66
C GLN A 99 -23.68 -1.91 -26.72
N TYR A 100 -24.52 -2.93 -26.54
CA TYR A 100 -25.64 -2.90 -25.61
C TYR A 100 -25.25 -3.77 -24.42
N LYS A 101 -25.31 -3.20 -23.22
CA LYS A 101 -25.03 -3.89 -21.96
C LYS A 101 -26.32 -3.94 -21.17
N VAL A 102 -26.72 -5.13 -20.75
CA VAL A 102 -27.83 -5.31 -19.82
C VAL A 102 -27.25 -5.36 -18.42
N MET A 103 -27.79 -4.56 -17.51
CA MET A 103 -27.42 -4.54 -16.10
C MET A 103 -28.61 -5.03 -15.30
N VAL A 104 -28.41 -5.96 -14.38
CA VAL A 104 -29.48 -6.43 -13.48
C VAL A 104 -29.04 -6.24 -12.04
N ASP A 105 -29.83 -5.56 -11.23
CA ASP A 105 -29.54 -5.32 -9.82
C ASP A 105 -30.39 -6.26 -8.95
N ALA A 106 -29.82 -7.40 -8.56
CA ALA A 106 -30.50 -8.44 -7.80
C ALA A 106 -29.70 -8.82 -6.55
N GLY A 107 -30.36 -8.98 -5.39
CA GLY A 107 -29.68 -9.33 -4.13
C GLY A 107 -28.60 -8.34 -3.69
N GLY A 108 -28.73 -7.06 -4.08
CA GLY A 108 -27.72 -6.03 -3.82
C GLY A 108 -26.44 -6.16 -4.67
N VAL A 109 -26.45 -7.02 -5.69
CA VAL A 109 -25.36 -7.21 -6.64
C VAL A 109 -25.80 -6.76 -8.03
N ARG A 110 -24.90 -6.06 -8.73
CA ARG A 110 -25.10 -5.62 -10.11
C ARG A 110 -24.45 -6.59 -11.08
N PHE A 111 -25.25 -7.22 -11.93
CA PHE A 111 -24.83 -8.21 -12.92
C PHE A 111 -24.74 -7.59 -14.33
N PRO A 112 -23.54 -7.45 -14.91
CA PRO A 112 -23.38 -7.01 -16.27
C PRO A 112 -23.48 -8.17 -17.26
N PHE A 113 -24.30 -8.01 -18.29
CA PHE A 113 -24.40 -8.91 -19.43
C PHE A 113 -24.17 -8.15 -20.73
N VAL A 114 -23.49 -8.78 -21.68
CA VAL A 114 -23.34 -8.22 -23.03
C VAL A 114 -24.48 -8.74 -23.89
N PHE A 115 -25.29 -7.83 -24.43
CA PHE A 115 -26.35 -8.18 -25.35
C PHE A 115 -25.76 -8.47 -26.73
N SER A 116 -25.80 -9.73 -27.16
CA SER A 116 -25.41 -10.14 -28.50
C SER A 116 -26.55 -9.90 -29.49
N GLY A 117 -26.40 -8.92 -30.38
CA GLY A 117 -27.33 -8.71 -31.49
C GLY A 117 -27.79 -7.26 -31.65
N VAL A 118 -28.80 -7.08 -32.51
CA VAL A 118 -29.47 -5.80 -32.76
C VAL A 118 -30.84 -5.83 -32.10
N PRO A 119 -31.21 -4.82 -31.29
CA PRO A 119 -32.57 -4.69 -30.80
C PRO A 119 -33.58 -4.72 -31.97
N VAL A 120 -34.58 -5.59 -31.88
CA VAL A 120 -35.73 -5.61 -32.80
C VAL A 120 -37.03 -5.62 -32.02
N ASP A 121 -38.10 -5.17 -32.66
CA ASP A 121 -39.43 -5.06 -32.02
C ASP A 121 -39.89 -6.43 -31.53
N GLY A 122 -40.22 -6.51 -30.23
CA GLY A 122 -40.66 -7.76 -29.60
C GLY A 122 -39.54 -8.74 -29.26
N SER A 123 -38.27 -8.36 -29.41
CA SER A 123 -37.15 -9.21 -28.98
C SER A 123 -37.17 -9.43 -27.46
N VAL A 124 -36.85 -10.66 -27.06
CA VAL A 124 -36.73 -11.06 -25.65
C VAL A 124 -35.28 -11.44 -25.38
N VAL A 125 -34.62 -10.68 -24.53
CA VAL A 125 -33.26 -10.95 -24.05
C VAL A 125 -33.36 -11.81 -22.80
N GLN A 126 -32.83 -13.02 -22.84
CA GLN A 126 -32.77 -13.87 -21.65
C GLN A 126 -31.45 -13.62 -20.93
N VAL A 127 -31.53 -13.30 -19.65
CA VAL A 127 -30.36 -13.12 -18.78
C VAL A 127 -30.50 -14.01 -17.56
N GLU A 128 -29.44 -14.74 -17.27
CA GLU A 128 -29.38 -15.67 -16.15
C GLU A 128 -28.53 -15.07 -15.04
N VAL A 129 -29.15 -14.84 -13.90
CA VAL A 129 -28.50 -14.30 -12.71
C VAL A 129 -28.22 -15.45 -11.77
N PRO A 130 -26.96 -15.67 -11.35
CA PRO A 130 -26.66 -16.68 -10.34
C PRO A 130 -27.27 -16.28 -9.00
N GLU A 131 -27.48 -17.25 -8.12
CA GLU A 131 -27.84 -16.99 -6.73
C GLU A 131 -26.80 -16.07 -6.05
N VAL A 132 -27.25 -15.20 -5.13
CA VAL A 132 -26.38 -14.30 -4.37
C VAL A 132 -26.22 -14.85 -2.96
N THR A 133 -24.97 -14.99 -2.52
CA THR A 133 -24.61 -15.44 -1.17
C THR A 133 -23.64 -14.47 -0.51
N THR A 134 -23.53 -14.53 0.81
CA THR A 134 -22.46 -13.89 1.59
C THR A 134 -21.43 -14.91 2.07
N ASP A 135 -21.61 -16.20 1.75
CA ASP A 135 -20.62 -17.24 2.06
C ASP A 135 -19.34 -17.05 1.25
N THR A 136 -18.22 -16.94 1.96
CA THR A 136 -16.89 -16.72 1.37
C THR A 136 -16.12 -18.02 1.13
N ALA A 137 -16.72 -19.19 1.39
CA ALA A 137 -16.04 -20.48 1.21
C ALA A 137 -15.54 -20.74 -0.22
N SER A 138 -16.19 -20.17 -1.24
CA SER A 138 -15.78 -20.28 -2.65
C SER A 138 -14.84 -19.18 -3.13
N VAL A 139 -14.54 -18.20 -2.26
CA VAL A 139 -13.64 -17.08 -2.58
C VAL A 139 -12.22 -17.48 -2.30
N VAL A 140 -11.35 -17.38 -3.30
CA VAL A 140 -9.92 -17.68 -3.20
C VAL A 140 -9.13 -16.42 -3.51
N LEU A 141 -8.12 -16.13 -2.70
CA LEU A 141 -7.20 -15.01 -2.92
C LEU A 141 -5.87 -15.51 -3.50
N SER A 142 -5.53 -15.08 -4.70
CA SER A 142 -4.23 -15.37 -5.32
C SER A 142 -3.26 -14.25 -4.97
N HIS A 143 -2.10 -14.57 -4.39
CA HIS A 143 -0.95 -13.66 -4.25
C HIS A 143 -0.16 -13.70 -5.56
N ASP A 144 -0.58 -12.93 -6.55
CA ASP A 144 -0.02 -12.98 -7.90
C ASP A 144 1.46 -12.56 -7.90
N PHE A 145 1.76 -11.48 -7.20
CA PHE A 145 3.10 -10.90 -7.16
C PHE A 145 3.35 -10.15 -5.84
N ILE A 146 4.46 -10.49 -5.17
CA ILE A 146 4.96 -9.75 -4.00
C ILE A 146 6.39 -9.31 -4.30
N GLU A 147 6.61 -8.01 -4.50
CA GLU A 147 7.94 -7.43 -4.67
C GLU A 147 8.32 -6.68 -3.40
N MET A 148 9.51 -6.95 -2.89
CA MET A 148 10.04 -6.26 -1.71
C MET A 148 11.38 -5.62 -2.05
N PHE A 149 11.54 -4.35 -1.71
CA PHE A 149 12.82 -3.66 -1.86
C PHE A 149 13.10 -2.75 -0.66
N PRO A 150 14.36 -2.64 -0.24
CA PRO A 150 14.71 -1.84 0.93
C PRO A 150 14.72 -0.36 0.54
N ASP A 151 14.20 0.49 1.41
CA ASP A 151 14.24 1.95 1.30
C ASP A 151 14.57 2.54 2.67
N GLU A 152 15.73 3.19 2.78
CA GLU A 152 16.28 3.72 4.03
C GLU A 152 16.18 2.74 5.23
N GLU A 153 15.16 2.88 6.08
CA GLU A 153 14.92 2.09 7.29
C GLU A 153 13.66 1.20 7.21
N ALA A 154 13.05 1.09 6.03
CA ALA A 154 11.83 0.32 5.80
C ALA A 154 11.90 -0.54 4.54
N LEU A 155 11.19 -1.65 4.56
CA LEU A 155 10.99 -2.51 3.40
C LEU A 155 9.72 -2.05 2.70
N VAL A 156 9.84 -1.52 1.49
CA VAL A 156 8.69 -1.21 0.65
C VAL A 156 8.23 -2.50 0.01
N VAL A 157 6.96 -2.84 0.23
CA VAL A 157 6.34 -4.05 -0.32
C VAL A 157 5.24 -3.63 -1.28
N ARG A 158 5.40 -4.05 -2.54
CA ARG A 158 4.34 -3.99 -3.55
C ARG A 158 3.69 -5.36 -3.62
N HIS A 159 2.39 -5.40 -3.38
CA HIS A 159 1.65 -6.64 -3.28
C HIS A 159 0.44 -6.58 -4.21
N GLN A 160 0.50 -7.40 -5.26
CA GLN A 160 -0.61 -7.63 -6.17
C GLN A 160 -1.30 -8.95 -5.82
N MET A 161 -2.61 -8.88 -5.66
CA MET A 161 -3.48 -10.00 -5.37
C MET A 161 -4.67 -10.01 -6.32
N SER A 162 -5.28 -11.17 -6.51
CA SER A 162 -6.51 -11.33 -7.26
C SER A 162 -7.52 -12.12 -6.44
N LEU A 163 -8.71 -11.56 -6.23
CA LEU A 163 -9.85 -12.29 -5.67
C LEU A 163 -10.61 -13.00 -6.77
N ILE A 164 -10.82 -14.30 -6.58
CA ILE A 164 -11.46 -15.19 -7.53
C ILE A 164 -12.63 -15.88 -6.83
N ASN A 165 -13.79 -15.90 -7.48
CA ASN A 165 -14.90 -16.73 -7.04
C ASN A 165 -14.93 -18.02 -7.86
N GLU A 166 -14.60 -19.14 -7.22
CA GLU A 166 -14.61 -20.48 -7.85
C GLU A 166 -15.97 -21.16 -7.77
N GLY A 167 -16.93 -20.54 -7.08
CA GLY A 167 -18.29 -21.04 -6.91
C GLY A 167 -19.19 -20.76 -8.11
N THR A 168 -20.44 -21.21 -7.96
CA THR A 168 -21.52 -20.99 -8.94
C THR A 168 -22.43 -19.82 -8.57
N ALA A 169 -22.49 -19.46 -7.28
CA ALA A 169 -23.20 -18.29 -6.77
C ALA A 169 -22.33 -17.03 -6.83
N ALA A 170 -22.94 -15.85 -6.97
CA ALA A 170 -22.24 -14.58 -6.78
C ALA A 170 -22.07 -14.29 -5.29
N VAL A 171 -20.87 -13.85 -4.90
CA VAL A 171 -20.56 -13.57 -3.49
C VAL A 171 -20.59 -12.05 -3.26
N ASN A 172 -21.57 -11.56 -2.50
CA ASN A 172 -21.71 -10.16 -2.15
C ASN A 172 -20.83 -9.82 -0.92
N LEU A 173 -19.57 -9.45 -1.14
CA LEU A 173 -18.65 -9.13 -0.06
C LEU A 173 -18.97 -7.80 0.62
N GLY A 174 -19.62 -6.86 -0.09
CA GLY A 174 -20.10 -5.60 0.48
C GLY A 174 -21.20 -5.77 1.53
N ALA A 175 -21.90 -6.90 1.53
CA ALA A 175 -22.93 -7.24 2.52
C ALA A 175 -22.39 -7.99 3.75
N LEU A 176 -21.08 -8.25 3.83
CA LEU A 176 -20.45 -8.84 5.02
C LEU A 176 -20.50 -7.89 6.22
N GLU A 177 -20.33 -8.43 7.43
CA GLU A 177 -20.16 -7.62 8.64
C GLU A 177 -18.95 -6.68 8.49
N GLY A 178 -19.17 -5.37 8.67
CA GLY A 178 -18.17 -4.33 8.40
C GLY A 178 -18.21 -3.75 6.98
N GLY A 179 -19.08 -4.27 6.10
CA GLY A 179 -19.34 -3.71 4.77
C GLY A 179 -18.26 -4.03 3.73
N GLY A 180 -17.59 -5.19 3.84
CA GLY A 180 -16.55 -5.63 2.92
C GLY A 180 -15.74 -6.82 3.43
N LEU A 181 -14.96 -7.43 2.54
CA LEU A 181 -13.94 -8.43 2.91
C LEU A 181 -12.68 -7.72 3.42
N ARG A 182 -12.34 -7.96 4.69
CA ARG A 182 -11.14 -7.40 5.33
C ARG A 182 -9.91 -8.27 5.08
N LEU A 183 -8.90 -7.71 4.45
CA LEU A 183 -7.62 -8.35 4.15
C LEU A 183 -6.51 -7.64 4.96
N PRO A 184 -6.07 -8.21 6.10
CA PRO A 184 -5.06 -7.56 6.94
C PRO A 184 -3.70 -7.56 6.24
N CYS A 185 -2.99 -6.44 6.33
CA CYS A 185 -1.58 -6.39 5.95
C CYS A 185 -0.72 -7.22 6.94
N PRO A 186 0.51 -7.62 6.56
CA PRO A 186 1.41 -8.32 7.48
C PRO A 186 1.72 -7.47 8.73
N PRO A 187 2.02 -8.11 9.88
CA PRO A 187 2.37 -7.41 11.11
C PRO A 187 3.49 -6.40 10.91
N GLY A 188 3.32 -5.21 11.49
CA GLY A 188 4.28 -4.12 11.37
C GLY A 188 4.16 -3.30 10.08
N ALA A 189 3.31 -3.69 9.13
CA ALA A 189 3.02 -2.87 7.95
C ALA A 189 2.45 -1.51 8.37
N LYS A 190 2.92 -0.47 7.69
CA LYS A 190 2.54 0.93 7.86
C LYS A 190 2.14 1.52 6.53
N HIS A 191 1.17 2.43 6.61
CA HIS A 191 0.70 3.25 5.49
C HIS A 191 0.34 2.43 4.23
N PRO A 192 -0.53 1.41 4.32
CA PRO A 192 -1.01 0.77 3.11
C PRO A 192 -1.72 1.81 2.24
N SER A 193 -1.35 1.84 0.97
CA SER A 193 -1.97 2.65 -0.06
C SER A 193 -2.29 1.78 -1.26
N VAL A 194 -3.39 2.10 -1.94
CA VAL A 194 -3.78 1.37 -3.14
C VAL A 194 -2.97 1.92 -4.31
N HIS A 195 -2.30 1.05 -5.07
CA HIS A 195 -1.53 1.40 -6.26
C HIS A 195 -2.44 1.40 -7.49
N ASP A 196 -2.01 2.07 -8.56
CA ASP A 196 -2.53 1.89 -9.92
C ASP A 196 -2.82 0.41 -10.28
N GLU A 197 -3.80 0.19 -11.15
CA GLU A 197 -4.28 -1.14 -11.58
C GLU A 197 -5.03 -1.97 -10.51
N HIS A 198 -5.72 -1.31 -9.59
CA HIS A 198 -6.66 -1.96 -8.67
C HIS A 198 -8.11 -1.89 -9.17
N ASP A 199 -8.94 -2.78 -8.66
CA ASP A 199 -10.39 -2.69 -8.76
C ASP A 199 -10.89 -1.49 -7.92
N PRO A 200 -11.76 -0.63 -8.46
CA PRO A 200 -12.20 0.61 -7.78
C PRO A 200 -12.95 0.38 -6.46
N LEU A 201 -13.35 -0.86 -6.16
CA LEU A 201 -14.02 -1.24 -4.92
C LEU A 201 -13.02 -1.65 -3.81
N VAL A 202 -11.72 -1.51 -4.06
CA VAL A 202 -10.63 -1.68 -3.10
C VAL A 202 -10.38 -0.37 -2.37
N GLU A 203 -10.31 -0.43 -1.04
CA GLU A 203 -10.03 0.70 -0.18
C GLU A 203 -8.98 0.31 0.88
N ALA A 204 -8.02 1.18 1.17
CA ALA A 204 -7.10 0.99 2.29
C ALA A 204 -7.58 1.78 3.51
N VAL A 205 -7.87 1.09 4.62
CA VAL A 205 -8.37 1.70 5.86
C VAL A 205 -7.51 1.26 7.03
N GLY A 206 -6.70 2.18 7.58
CA GLY A 206 -5.78 1.88 8.66
C GLY A 206 -4.64 0.97 8.19
N THR A 207 -4.56 -0.25 8.75
CA THR A 207 -3.60 -1.29 8.35
C THR A 207 -4.25 -2.42 7.54
N ASP A 208 -5.54 -2.29 7.24
CA ASP A 208 -6.32 -3.32 6.56
C ASP A 208 -6.72 -2.84 5.17
N ILE A 209 -6.80 -3.78 4.24
CA ILE A 209 -7.30 -3.56 2.88
C ILE A 209 -8.72 -4.12 2.83
N TRP A 210 -9.66 -3.35 2.32
CA TRP A 210 -11.06 -3.73 2.21
C TRP A 210 -11.45 -3.89 0.75
N TYR A 211 -12.14 -4.97 0.43
CA TYR A 211 -12.83 -5.13 -0.85
C TYR A 211 -14.34 -5.13 -0.61
N ARG A 212 -15.04 -4.13 -1.14
CA ARG A 212 -16.48 -3.91 -0.88
C ARG A 212 -17.39 -4.36 -2.02
N GLY A 213 -16.84 -4.98 -3.05
CA GLY A 213 -17.56 -5.41 -4.24
C GLY A 213 -18.25 -6.76 -4.11
N ALA A 214 -18.83 -7.20 -5.23
CA ALA A 214 -19.35 -8.55 -5.38
C ALA A 214 -18.48 -9.31 -6.37
N LEU A 215 -18.19 -10.58 -6.08
CA LEU A 215 -17.45 -11.47 -6.99
C LEU A 215 -18.43 -12.36 -7.74
N LEU A 216 -18.50 -12.16 -9.05
CA LEU A 216 -19.37 -12.94 -9.92
C LEU A 216 -18.70 -14.30 -10.25
N PRO A 217 -19.49 -15.37 -10.42
CA PRO A 217 -18.94 -16.66 -10.81
C PRO A 217 -18.34 -16.57 -12.22
N ARG A 218 -17.15 -17.16 -12.42
CA ARG A 218 -16.44 -17.18 -13.72
C ARG A 218 -16.16 -15.81 -14.34
N SER A 219 -16.19 -14.73 -13.56
CA SER A 219 -15.80 -13.41 -14.04
C SER A 219 -14.28 -13.22 -14.01
N GLN A 220 -13.84 -12.08 -14.52
CA GLN A 220 -12.46 -11.66 -14.31
C GLN A 220 -12.19 -11.52 -12.81
N PRO A 221 -10.98 -11.87 -12.34
CA PRO A 221 -10.59 -11.67 -10.94
C PRO A 221 -10.61 -10.19 -10.57
N ALA A 222 -11.05 -9.89 -9.35
CA ALA A 222 -10.94 -8.53 -8.81
C ALA A 222 -9.50 -8.29 -8.36
N ARG A 223 -8.82 -7.37 -9.04
CA ARG A 223 -7.40 -7.06 -8.80
C ARG A 223 -7.25 -6.13 -7.61
N ILE A 224 -6.32 -6.47 -6.73
CA ILE A 224 -5.93 -5.68 -5.57
C ILE A 224 -4.45 -5.39 -5.71
N SER A 225 -4.09 -4.12 -5.86
CA SER A 225 -2.70 -3.67 -5.99
C SER A 225 -2.43 -2.70 -4.87
N VAL A 226 -1.54 -3.05 -3.94
CA VAL A 226 -1.27 -2.25 -2.74
C VAL A 226 0.22 -2.08 -2.51
N VAL A 227 0.60 -0.94 -1.93
CA VAL A 227 1.94 -0.66 -1.44
C VAL A 227 1.87 -0.41 0.05
N TYR A 228 2.77 -1.01 0.81
CA TYR A 228 2.95 -0.69 2.22
C TYR A 228 4.43 -0.73 2.59
N THR A 229 4.76 -0.15 3.73
CA THR A 229 6.12 -0.12 4.26
C THR A 229 6.19 -0.97 5.52
N VAL A 230 7.26 -1.74 5.70
CA VAL A 230 7.50 -2.50 6.93
C VAL A 230 8.83 -2.06 7.52
N PRO A 231 8.85 -1.39 8.69
CA PRO A 231 10.09 -0.99 9.31
C PRO A 231 10.90 -2.23 9.72
N TYR A 232 12.21 -2.20 9.51
CA TYR A 232 13.09 -3.26 9.96
C TYR A 232 14.23 -2.70 10.81
N SER A 233 14.63 -3.45 11.85
CA SER A 233 15.77 -3.10 12.71
C SER A 233 16.86 -4.19 12.68
N HIS A 234 16.63 -5.24 11.89
CA HIS A 234 17.48 -6.42 11.83
C HIS A 234 17.77 -6.75 10.35
N PRO A 235 18.90 -7.43 10.07
CA PRO A 235 19.26 -7.83 8.70
C PRO A 235 18.35 -8.93 8.12
N THR A 236 17.38 -9.39 8.92
CA THR A 236 16.39 -10.39 8.55
C THR A 236 15.00 -9.86 8.87
N PHE A 237 14.04 -10.19 8.02
CA PHE A 237 12.63 -9.88 8.16
C PHE A 237 11.83 -11.15 7.92
N GLU A 238 10.93 -11.46 8.85
CA GLU A 238 10.02 -12.60 8.71
C GLU A 238 8.66 -12.08 8.23
N PHE A 239 8.32 -12.39 6.98
CA PHE A 239 7.01 -12.12 6.46
C PHE A 239 6.02 -13.16 7.00
N ALA A 240 4.94 -12.70 7.60
CA ALA A 240 3.83 -13.54 8.03
C ALA A 240 2.51 -12.82 7.73
N GLN A 241 1.63 -13.40 6.93
CA GLN A 241 0.32 -12.81 6.65
C GLN A 241 -0.78 -13.86 6.74
N THR A 242 -1.80 -13.60 7.55
CA THR A 242 -2.95 -14.50 7.72
C THR A 242 -4.16 -13.89 7.05
N LEU A 243 -4.81 -14.63 6.16
CA LEU A 243 -5.98 -14.15 5.40
C LEU A 243 -7.26 -14.89 5.82
N PRO A 244 -8.43 -14.23 5.75
CA PRO A 244 -9.71 -14.84 6.16
C PRO A 244 -10.27 -15.81 5.11
N VAL A 245 -9.71 -15.85 3.91
CA VAL A 245 -10.10 -16.72 2.80
C VAL A 245 -8.93 -17.62 2.41
N PRO A 246 -9.17 -18.80 1.81
CA PRO A 246 -8.10 -19.61 1.24
C PRO A 246 -7.25 -18.80 0.26
N SER A 247 -5.94 -19.04 0.26
CA SER A 247 -5.03 -18.29 -0.61
C SER A 247 -4.08 -19.18 -1.40
N ARG A 248 -3.66 -18.69 -2.58
CA ARG A 248 -2.67 -19.33 -3.45
C ARG A 248 -1.46 -18.42 -3.57
N VAL A 249 -0.26 -18.98 -3.55
CA VAL A 249 0.96 -18.19 -3.62
C VAL A 249 1.54 -18.29 -5.03
N GLY A 250 1.60 -17.17 -5.75
CA GLY A 250 2.21 -17.09 -7.07
C GLY A 250 3.71 -16.93 -6.96
N VAL A 251 4.15 -15.66 -6.90
CA VAL A 251 5.56 -15.30 -6.98
C VAL A 251 5.93 -14.25 -5.94
N VAL A 252 7.05 -14.47 -5.23
CA VAL A 252 7.70 -13.47 -4.39
C VAL A 252 9.06 -13.13 -4.99
N VAL A 253 9.36 -11.83 -5.11
CA VAL A 253 10.57 -11.33 -5.75
C VAL A 253 11.29 -10.35 -4.83
N VAL A 254 12.61 -10.54 -4.71
CA VAL A 254 13.51 -9.55 -4.10
C VAL A 254 14.64 -9.20 -5.07
N PRO A 255 14.98 -7.92 -5.24
CA PRO A 255 16.11 -7.51 -6.06
C PRO A 255 17.43 -7.88 -5.36
N LYS A 256 18.42 -8.31 -6.16
CA LYS A 256 19.81 -8.50 -5.70
C LYS A 256 20.73 -7.36 -6.06
N ASP A 257 20.36 -6.59 -7.07
CA ASP A 257 21.20 -5.52 -7.59
C ASP A 257 20.85 -4.15 -6.98
N ARG A 258 21.80 -3.23 -7.12
CA ARG A 258 21.70 -1.85 -6.71
C ARG A 258 20.47 -1.14 -7.29
N GLN A 259 19.62 -0.61 -6.42
CA GLN A 259 18.57 0.33 -6.84
C GLN A 259 19.18 1.67 -7.28
N GLN A 260 18.55 2.27 -8.30
CA GLN A 260 18.97 3.55 -8.85
C GLN A 260 18.90 4.64 -7.76
N GLY A 261 20.06 5.17 -7.36
CA GLY A 261 20.17 6.18 -6.29
C GLY A 261 20.86 5.70 -5.01
N HIS A 262 20.98 4.39 -4.78
CA HIS A 262 21.75 3.84 -3.65
C HIS A 262 23.22 3.65 -4.03
N GLN A 263 24.15 3.57 -3.07
CA GLN A 263 25.59 3.36 -3.34
C GLN A 263 26.03 1.90 -3.25
N ALA A 264 25.27 1.05 -2.55
CA ALA A 264 25.61 -0.35 -2.29
C ALA A 264 24.60 -1.30 -2.93
N ASP A 265 25.05 -2.51 -3.25
CA ASP A 265 24.18 -3.62 -3.61
C ASP A 265 23.39 -4.09 -2.39
N PHE A 266 22.15 -4.54 -2.61
CA PHE A 266 21.33 -5.17 -1.58
C PHE A 266 21.25 -6.66 -1.91
N PRO A 267 22.11 -7.52 -1.33
CA PRO A 267 22.09 -8.94 -1.62
C PRO A 267 20.93 -9.60 -0.86
N LEU A 268 19.69 -9.18 -1.15
CA LEU A 268 18.52 -9.75 -0.52
C LEU A 268 18.40 -11.21 -0.92
N THR A 269 18.10 -12.05 0.07
CA THR A 269 17.79 -13.45 -0.16
C THR A 269 16.47 -13.86 0.47
N ILE A 270 15.78 -14.79 -0.17
CA ILE A 270 14.52 -15.38 0.28
C ILE A 270 14.80 -16.81 0.74
N GLU A 271 14.38 -17.11 1.96
CA GLU A 271 14.36 -18.45 2.52
C GLU A 271 12.91 -18.87 2.75
N THR A 272 12.56 -20.06 2.26
CA THR A 272 11.22 -20.62 2.43
C THR A 272 11.15 -21.31 3.77
N GLN A 273 10.04 -21.11 4.50
CA GLN A 273 9.74 -21.89 5.69
C GLN A 273 8.74 -22.99 5.33
N GLY A 274 8.95 -24.22 5.81
CA GLY A 274 7.95 -25.29 5.66
C GLY A 274 7.75 -25.84 4.24
N GLY A 275 8.73 -25.71 3.34
CA GLY A 275 8.64 -26.28 1.98
C GLY A 275 7.72 -25.51 1.04
N LEU A 276 7.44 -24.24 1.33
CA LEU A 276 6.77 -23.30 0.43
C LEU A 276 7.60 -23.11 -0.84
N GLY A 277 7.37 -23.92 -1.88
CA GLY A 277 7.88 -23.69 -3.24
C GLY A 277 9.40 -23.87 -3.44
N SER A 278 9.88 -23.35 -4.57
CA SER A 278 11.29 -23.36 -4.96
C SER A 278 11.83 -21.94 -5.12
N VAL A 279 13.10 -21.75 -4.73
CA VAL A 279 13.80 -20.47 -4.86
C VAL A 279 14.78 -20.57 -6.03
N SER A 280 14.67 -19.65 -6.97
CA SER A 280 15.56 -19.57 -8.14
C SER A 280 16.05 -18.14 -8.33
N GLU A 281 17.23 -17.98 -8.92
CA GLU A 281 17.71 -16.68 -9.38
C GLU A 281 17.26 -16.46 -10.82
N THR A 282 16.84 -15.25 -11.15
CA THR A 282 16.44 -14.86 -12.50
C THR A 282 17.08 -13.52 -12.84
N GLU A 283 17.63 -13.42 -14.04
CA GLU A 283 18.19 -12.19 -14.59
C GLU A 283 17.25 -11.66 -15.68
N THR A 284 17.01 -10.36 -15.65
CA THR A 284 16.24 -9.66 -16.68
C THR A 284 17.14 -9.29 -17.85
N ASP A 285 16.55 -9.04 -19.03
CA ASP A 285 17.29 -8.59 -20.23
C ASP A 285 18.14 -7.33 -20.02
N LYS A 286 17.83 -6.54 -18.97
CA LYS A 286 18.54 -5.33 -18.58
C LYS A 286 19.72 -5.59 -17.62
N GLY A 287 20.03 -6.85 -17.33
CA GLY A 287 21.11 -7.27 -16.42
C GLY A 287 20.74 -7.16 -14.93
N SER A 288 19.48 -6.89 -14.59
CA SER A 288 19.03 -6.87 -13.19
C SER A 288 18.70 -8.28 -12.72
N ARG A 289 19.31 -8.69 -11.61
CA ARG A 289 19.18 -9.98 -10.96
C ARG A 289 18.18 -9.91 -9.81
N PHE A 290 17.34 -10.93 -9.75
CA PHE A 290 16.31 -11.09 -8.75
C PHE A 290 16.38 -12.50 -8.18
N GLN A 291 16.10 -12.63 -6.89
CA GLN A 291 15.74 -13.93 -6.34
C GLN A 291 14.22 -14.05 -6.32
N VAL A 292 13.75 -15.16 -6.89
CA VAL A 292 12.34 -15.43 -7.12
C VAL A 292 11.98 -16.70 -6.37
N LEU A 293 11.01 -16.58 -5.46
CA LEU A 293 10.33 -17.70 -4.84
C LEU A 293 9.05 -17.99 -5.63
N ARG A 294 8.99 -19.18 -6.24
CA ARG A 294 7.82 -19.70 -6.93
C ARG A 294 7.16 -20.75 -6.06
N ALA A 295 5.93 -20.48 -5.62
CA ALA A 295 5.15 -21.39 -4.80
C ALA A 295 3.93 -21.93 -5.56
N GLU A 296 4.12 -22.20 -6.86
CA GLU A 296 3.08 -22.72 -7.75
C GLU A 296 2.43 -23.98 -7.15
N GLY A 297 1.10 -23.96 -7.04
CA GLY A 297 0.32 -25.07 -6.49
C GLY A 297 0.21 -25.10 -4.96
N VAL A 298 0.90 -24.23 -4.22
CA VAL A 298 0.69 -24.12 -2.78
C VAL A 298 -0.61 -23.37 -2.50
N THR A 299 -1.55 -24.08 -1.87
CA THR A 299 -2.82 -23.51 -1.41
C THR A 299 -2.85 -23.53 0.11
N LEU A 300 -3.01 -22.36 0.71
CA LEU A 300 -3.14 -22.14 2.14
C LEU A 300 -4.62 -22.12 2.51
N LYS A 301 -4.98 -22.73 3.64
CA LYS A 301 -6.36 -22.66 4.15
C LYS A 301 -6.66 -21.26 4.68
N ALA A 302 -7.94 -20.91 4.77
CA ALA A 302 -8.36 -19.71 5.50
C ALA A 302 -7.78 -19.73 6.93
N GLY A 303 -7.17 -18.62 7.36
CA GLY A 303 -6.52 -18.50 8.66
C GLY A 303 -5.10 -19.09 8.74
N GLU A 304 -4.60 -19.73 7.67
CA GLU A 304 -3.23 -20.22 7.63
C GLU A 304 -2.26 -19.11 7.17
N PRO A 305 -1.15 -18.87 7.91
CA PRO A 305 -0.25 -17.77 7.58
C PRO A 305 0.70 -18.11 6.43
N LEU A 306 0.78 -17.24 5.42
CA LEU A 306 1.87 -17.23 4.44
C LEU A 306 3.16 -16.78 5.15
N LYS A 307 4.18 -17.66 5.20
CA LYS A 307 5.44 -17.41 5.91
C LYS A 307 6.67 -17.59 5.03
N PHE A 308 7.53 -16.58 4.98
CA PHE A 308 8.87 -16.70 4.41
C PHE A 308 9.79 -15.68 5.08
N ARG A 309 11.09 -15.90 4.95
CA ARG A 309 12.11 -15.01 5.53
C ARG A 309 12.87 -14.31 4.41
N VAL A 310 13.06 -13.01 4.57
CA VAL A 310 13.96 -12.20 3.75
C VAL A 310 15.18 -11.87 4.57
N SER A 311 16.38 -12.08 4.03
CA SER A 311 17.64 -11.74 4.66
C SER A 311 18.48 -10.81 3.79
N GLY A 312 19.53 -10.20 4.34
CA GLY A 312 20.38 -9.25 3.62
C GLY A 312 19.89 -7.80 3.66
N LEU A 313 18.96 -7.48 4.57
CA LEU A 313 18.48 -6.11 4.74
C LEU A 313 19.59 -5.20 5.26
N PRO A 314 19.68 -3.93 4.79
CA PRO A 314 20.72 -2.99 5.19
C PRO A 314 20.39 -2.37 6.56
N ALA A 315 20.17 -3.21 7.57
CA ALA A 315 19.88 -2.74 8.92
C ALA A 315 21.11 -2.02 9.51
N PRO A 316 20.92 -0.89 10.20
CA PRO A 316 22.00 -0.24 10.90
C PRO A 316 22.61 -1.21 11.90
N SER A 317 23.90 -1.52 11.73
CA SER A 317 24.60 -2.36 12.68
C SER A 317 24.55 -1.68 14.06
N MET A 318 24.15 -2.41 15.11
CA MET A 318 24.17 -1.90 16.49
C MET A 318 25.60 -1.86 17.07
N THR A 319 26.58 -2.42 16.36
CA THR A 319 28.00 -2.46 16.76
C THR A 319 28.61 -1.08 17.03
N PRO A 320 28.45 -0.02 16.21
CA PRO A 320 28.92 1.33 16.55
C PRO A 320 28.31 1.87 17.85
N LEU A 321 27.03 1.57 18.15
CA LEU A 321 26.41 2.00 19.40
C LEU A 321 27.03 1.28 20.61
N TYR A 322 27.22 -0.04 20.52
CA TYR A 322 27.90 -0.79 21.58
C TYR A 322 29.36 -0.33 21.76
N LEU A 323 30.10 -0.09 20.67
CA LEU A 323 31.46 0.44 20.72
C LEU A 323 31.50 1.83 21.34
N LEU A 324 30.55 2.71 21.01
CA LEU A 324 30.40 4.02 21.62
C LEU A 324 30.13 3.89 23.13
N LEU A 325 29.20 3.02 23.53
CA LEU A 325 28.89 2.78 24.95
C LEU A 325 30.09 2.21 25.71
N VAL A 326 30.79 1.24 25.15
CA VAL A 326 32.02 0.68 25.73
C VAL A 326 33.10 1.74 25.84
N ALA A 327 33.26 2.61 24.83
CA ALA A 327 34.21 3.71 24.87
C ALA A 327 33.85 4.73 25.97
N ILE A 328 32.57 5.10 26.11
CA ILE A 328 32.08 5.99 27.18
C ILE A 328 32.36 5.38 28.56
N ILE A 329 32.02 4.10 28.76
CA ILE A 329 32.30 3.39 30.02
C ILE A 329 33.80 3.34 30.29
N GLY A 330 34.62 3.10 29.27
CA GLY A 330 36.08 3.12 29.38
C GLY A 330 36.63 4.47 29.83
N VAL A 331 36.12 5.57 29.29
CA VAL A 331 36.50 6.94 29.73
C VAL A 331 36.07 7.20 31.17
N ILE A 332 34.84 6.83 31.54
CA ILE A 332 34.35 6.99 32.92
C ILE A 332 35.19 6.18 33.90
N ALA A 333 35.52 4.92 33.57
CA ALA A 333 36.38 4.08 34.40
C ALA A 333 37.81 4.65 34.50
N TRP A 334 38.38 5.13 33.40
CA TRP A 334 39.70 5.75 33.41
C TRP A 334 39.75 7.00 34.28
N VAL A 335 38.73 7.86 34.21
CA VAL A 335 38.59 9.02 35.10
C VAL A 335 38.42 8.57 36.56
N ALA A 336 37.54 7.61 36.84
CA ALA A 336 37.31 7.13 38.21
C ALA A 336 38.55 6.48 38.85
N LEU A 337 39.36 5.73 38.07
CA LEU A 337 40.60 5.13 38.56
C LEU A 337 41.78 6.11 38.60
N GLY A 338 41.90 7.00 37.60
CA GLY A 338 42.97 7.99 37.50
C GLY A 338 42.87 9.11 38.54
N PHE A 339 41.66 9.42 39.01
CA PHE A 339 41.41 10.34 40.12
C PHE A 339 41.33 9.65 41.49
N ARG A 340 42.02 8.52 41.70
CA ARG A 340 42.44 8.12 43.05
C ARG A 340 43.51 9.09 43.56
N VAL A 341 43.08 10.33 43.81
CA VAL A 341 43.83 11.35 44.54
C VAL A 341 44.09 10.76 45.92
N LYS A 342 45.36 10.46 46.21
CA LYS A 342 45.79 10.13 47.57
C LYS A 342 45.25 11.23 48.49
N PRO A 343 44.49 10.90 49.56
CA PRO A 343 44.05 11.88 50.54
C PRO A 343 45.26 12.32 51.37
N GLY A 344 46.13 13.12 50.76
CA GLY A 344 47.31 13.72 51.36
C GLY A 344 47.09 15.22 51.41
N GLU A 345 46.70 15.69 52.59
CA GLU A 345 46.78 17.07 53.08
C GLU A 345 47.00 18.16 52.01
N HIS A 346 45.94 18.54 51.30
CA HIS A 346 45.89 19.87 50.68
C HIS A 346 45.70 20.92 51.78
N ARG A 347 46.77 21.18 52.56
CA ARG A 347 46.92 22.51 53.16
C ARG A 347 47.00 23.48 51.99
N LEU A 348 45.87 24.11 51.67
CA LEU A 348 45.78 25.20 50.69
C LEU A 348 46.83 26.24 51.06
N SER A 349 48.01 26.15 50.42
CA SER A 349 49.07 27.11 50.63
C SER A 349 48.54 28.47 50.21
N ARG A 350 48.71 29.49 51.08
CA ARG A 350 48.32 30.89 50.83
C ARG A 350 48.72 31.35 49.42
N ALA A 351 49.89 30.91 48.96
CA ALA A 351 50.39 31.17 47.61
C ALA A 351 49.44 30.71 46.50
N HIS A 352 48.81 29.53 46.66
CA HIS A 352 47.87 29.01 45.66
C HIS A 352 46.59 29.83 45.59
N LEU A 353 46.04 30.21 46.75
CA LEU A 353 44.82 31.03 46.83
C LEU A 353 45.04 32.45 46.25
N VAL A 354 46.22 33.04 46.46
CA VAL A 354 46.59 34.34 45.86
C VAL A 354 46.72 34.22 44.34
N ILE A 355 47.35 33.16 43.83
CA ILE A 355 47.47 32.91 42.39
C ILE A 355 46.07 32.72 41.76
N GLU A 356 45.18 31.99 42.43
CA GLU A 356 43.82 31.75 41.95
C GLU A 356 42.98 33.04 41.95
N ARG A 357 43.09 33.86 42.99
CA ARG A 357 42.49 35.20 43.06
C ARG A 357 42.90 36.06 41.86
N ASP A 358 44.21 36.16 41.61
CA ASP A 358 44.74 37.02 40.54
C ASP A 358 44.40 36.49 39.14
N ARG A 359 44.24 35.16 39.00
CA ARG A 359 43.75 34.54 37.77
C ARG A 359 42.29 34.91 37.53
N LEU A 360 41.42 34.79 38.55
CA LEU A 360 40.00 35.10 38.42
C LEU A 360 39.75 36.58 38.11
N ILE A 361 40.50 37.50 38.73
CA ILE A 361 40.44 38.94 38.43
C ILE A 361 40.81 39.20 36.97
N ARG A 362 41.90 38.60 36.48
CA ARG A 362 42.32 38.73 35.07
C ARG A 362 41.29 38.16 34.10
N THR A 363 40.66 37.04 34.43
CA THR A 363 39.58 36.46 33.62
C THR A 363 38.38 37.39 33.54
N LEU A 364 37.94 37.95 34.67
CA LEU A 364 36.82 38.88 34.72
C LEU A 364 37.09 40.15 33.89
N ALA A 365 38.31 40.68 33.96
CA ALA A 365 38.72 41.82 33.13
C ALA A 365 38.71 41.50 31.63
N ARG A 366 39.18 40.31 31.22
CA ARG A 366 39.15 39.86 29.81
C ARG A 366 37.71 39.70 29.31
N MET A 367 36.83 39.14 30.14
CA MET A 367 35.42 38.95 29.78
C MET A 367 34.65 40.26 29.62
N ARG A 368 34.92 41.25 30.48
CA ARG A 368 34.37 42.62 30.31
C ARG A 368 34.78 43.20 28.96
N LYS A 369 36.07 43.15 28.63
CA LYS A 369 36.60 43.63 27.35
C LYS A 369 36.04 42.86 26.15
N ALA A 370 35.76 41.57 26.30
CA ALA A 370 35.13 40.76 25.25
C ALA A 370 33.65 41.14 25.04
N THR A 371 32.94 41.46 26.12
CA THR A 371 31.54 41.91 26.09
C THR A 371 31.41 43.29 25.47
N GLU A 372 32.28 44.24 25.84
CA GLU A 372 32.37 45.58 25.22
C GLU A 372 32.66 45.51 23.72
N ARG A 373 33.42 44.51 23.28
CA ARG A 373 33.70 44.23 21.86
C ARG A 373 32.60 43.44 21.16
N GLY A 374 31.48 43.15 21.82
CA GLY A 374 30.37 42.36 21.27
C GLY A 374 30.68 40.88 21.02
N LYS A 375 31.81 40.36 21.51
CA LYS A 375 32.20 38.95 21.32
C LYS A 375 31.53 37.99 22.30
N LEU A 376 30.87 38.51 23.33
CA LEU A 376 30.19 37.75 24.37
C LEU A 376 28.80 38.37 24.62
N SER A 377 27.76 37.54 24.66
CA SER A 377 26.40 38.03 24.93
C SER A 377 26.26 38.51 26.38
N LYS A 378 25.48 39.58 26.59
CA LYS A 378 25.31 40.21 27.91
C LYS A 378 24.78 39.21 28.97
N VAL A 379 23.83 38.36 28.58
CA VAL A 379 23.23 37.33 29.46
C VAL A 379 24.27 36.29 29.90
N ARG A 380 25.14 35.84 28.98
CA ARG A 380 26.21 34.89 29.33
C ARG A 380 27.26 35.54 30.22
N PHE A 381 27.59 36.81 29.95
CA PHE A 381 28.52 37.58 30.76
C PHE A 381 28.02 37.75 32.21
N GLU A 382 26.77 38.11 32.42
CA GLU A 382 26.18 38.30 33.76
C GLU A 382 26.23 37.00 34.59
N LYS A 383 25.83 35.87 34.00
CA LYS A 383 25.86 34.55 34.66
C LYS A 383 27.28 34.13 35.06
N GLU A 384 28.25 34.30 34.15
CA GLU A 384 29.64 33.94 34.44
C GLU A 384 30.31 34.95 35.39
N GLN A 385 29.94 36.23 35.36
CA GLN A 385 30.42 37.25 36.31
C GLN A 385 29.98 36.92 37.74
N GLU A 386 28.71 36.56 37.93
CA GLU A 386 28.18 36.18 39.24
C GLU A 386 28.92 34.96 39.81
N ALA A 387 29.12 33.92 38.99
CA ALA A 387 29.87 32.73 39.38
C ALA A 387 31.33 33.04 39.77
N ILE A 388 32.03 33.89 39.02
CA ILE A 388 33.42 34.28 39.33
C ILE A 388 33.46 35.11 40.61
N THR A 389 32.49 36.00 40.83
CA THR A 389 32.42 36.88 42.00
C THR A 389 32.14 36.08 43.26
N ALA A 390 31.20 35.13 43.21
CA ALA A 390 30.94 34.20 44.32
C ALA A 390 32.20 33.41 44.71
N ARG A 391 32.97 32.92 43.71
CA ARG A 391 34.22 32.21 43.93
C ARG A 391 35.31 33.10 44.53
N LEU A 392 35.42 34.36 44.08
CA LEU A 392 36.33 35.35 44.67
C LEU A 392 36.00 35.63 46.14
N VAL A 393 34.72 35.80 46.49
CA VAL A 393 34.29 36.01 47.88
C VAL A 393 34.67 34.80 48.75
N SER A 394 34.48 33.58 48.24
CA SER A 394 34.90 32.36 48.93
C SER A 394 36.42 32.32 49.16
N LEU A 395 37.21 32.68 48.13
CA LEU A 395 38.68 32.75 48.24
C LEU A 395 39.14 33.81 49.24
N TYR A 396 38.51 34.99 49.27
CA TYR A 396 38.85 36.02 50.25
C TYR A 396 38.55 35.57 51.68
N ARG A 397 37.42 34.90 51.92
CA ARG A 397 37.11 34.30 53.23
C ARG A 397 38.11 33.21 53.62
N ALA A 398 38.58 32.42 52.66
CA ALA A 398 39.59 31.39 52.90
C ALA A 398 40.97 32.00 53.22
N LEU A 399 41.35 33.08 52.54
CA LEU A 399 42.57 33.84 52.83
C LEU A 399 42.51 34.52 54.21
N ASP A 400 41.38 35.14 54.57
CA ASP A 400 41.18 35.80 55.86
C ASP A 400 41.29 34.81 57.04
N ARG A 401 40.71 33.61 56.89
CA ARG A 401 40.88 32.52 57.88
C ARG A 401 42.31 32.01 58.03
N LEU A 402 43.13 32.15 56.98
CA LEU A 402 44.55 31.78 57.03
C LEU A 402 45.41 32.89 57.64
N ASP A 403 45.02 34.16 57.48
CA ASP A 403 45.73 35.31 58.06
C ASP A 403 45.41 35.50 59.56
N GLN A 404 44.30 34.93 60.06
CA GLN A 404 43.93 34.91 61.49
C GLN A 404 44.60 33.79 62.32
N LYS A 405 45.31 32.87 61.67
CA LYS A 405 46.12 31.82 62.31
C LYS A 405 47.59 32.18 62.27
#